data_AF-A0A3G8XGW4-F1
#
_entry.id   AF-A0A3G8XGW4-F1
#
_cell.length_a   1.000
_cell.length_b   1.000
_cell.length_c   1.000
_cell.angle_alpha   90.00
_cell.angle_beta   90.00
_cell.angle_gamma   90.00
#
_symmetry.space_group_name_H-M   'P 1'
#
loop_
_entity.id
_entity.type
_entity.pdbx_description
1 polymer ?
#
loop_
_entity_poly.entity_id
_entity_poly.type
_entity_poly.pdbx_seq_one_letter_code
_entity_poly.pdbx_strand_id
1 'polypeptide(L)' 'MSLYPKVICLNFSAKARTKAVRYPYKILFCDRHPSGNLRPSEADKLFVKKLKEGGKLSDIEVCDHIIVTNRNYVSFADEC' A
#
# COMPACT_ATOMS: atom_id res chain seq x y z
N MET A 1 -2.38 22.19 -2.80
CA MET A 1 -0.94 21.96 -2.96
C MET A 1 -0.73 20.46 -2.83
N SER A 2 -0.39 19.83 -3.96
CA SER A 2 -0.60 18.39 -4.23
C SER A 2 0.15 17.49 -3.26
N LEU A 3 -0.57 16.78 -2.37
CA LEU A 3 -0.01 15.65 -1.64
C LEU A 3 -0.31 14.41 -2.47
N TYR A 4 0.52 14.15 -3.48
CA TYR A 4 0.55 12.80 -4.05
C TYR A 4 0.99 11.86 -2.94
N PRO A 5 0.25 10.78 -2.69
CA PRO A 5 0.59 9.87 -1.63
C PRO A 5 1.91 9.14 -1.98
N LYS A 6 2.76 8.96 -0.97
CA LYS A 6 4.07 8.33 -1.16
C LYS A 6 3.89 6.81 -1.23
N VAL A 7 3.79 6.29 -2.44
CA VAL A 7 3.82 4.84 -2.69
C VAL A 7 5.22 4.31 -2.31
N ILE A 8 5.31 3.48 -1.27
CA ILE A 8 6.56 2.81 -0.90
C ILE A 8 6.50 1.37 -1.44
N CYS A 9 7.09 1.15 -2.60
CA CYS A 9 7.22 -0.21 -3.14
C CYS A 9 8.32 -0.96 -2.37
N LEU A 10 7.97 -2.03 -1.65
CA LEU A 10 8.93 -2.87 -0.92
C LEU A 10 9.20 -4.15 -1.70
N ASN A 11 10.42 -4.29 -2.22
CA ASN A 11 10.87 -5.53 -2.85
C ASN A 11 11.23 -6.56 -1.78
N PHE A 12 10.35 -7.54 -1.54
CA PHE A 12 10.68 -8.72 -0.73
C PHE A 12 11.32 -9.80 -1.61
N SER A 13 12.66 -9.82 -1.66
CA SER A 13 13.41 -10.86 -2.37
C SER A 13 13.70 -12.04 -1.43
N ALA A 14 12.87 -13.08 -1.49
CA ALA A 14 13.27 -14.41 -1.02
C ALA A 14 14.17 -15.04 -2.09
N LYS A 15 15.42 -15.34 -1.73
CA LYS A 15 16.47 -15.79 -2.66
C LYS A 15 16.20 -17.23 -3.14
N ALA A 16 15.41 -17.41 -4.20
CA ALA A 16 15.22 -18.72 -4.80
C ALA A 16 16.40 -19.05 -5.75
N ARG A 17 17.06 -20.20 -5.51
CA ARG A 17 18.10 -20.75 -6.38
C ARG A 17 17.44 -21.32 -7.65
N THR A 18 17.91 -20.87 -8.82
CA THR A 18 17.72 -21.44 -10.17
C THR A 18 16.50 -21.03 -11.02
N LYS A 19 16.78 -20.76 -12.31
CA LYS A 19 15.95 -20.47 -13.52
C LYS A 19 14.74 -19.52 -13.36
N ALA A 20 14.84 -18.35 -14.02
CA ALA A 20 13.79 -17.33 -14.21
C ALA A 20 12.88 -17.13 -12.98
N VAL A 21 13.48 -16.69 -11.87
CA VAL A 21 12.78 -16.41 -10.63
C VAL A 21 12.06 -15.06 -10.77
N ARG A 22 10.72 -15.08 -10.89
CA ARG A 22 9.90 -13.88 -10.67
C ARG A 22 9.89 -13.62 -9.16
N TYR A 23 10.49 -12.51 -8.72
CA TYR A 23 10.41 -12.12 -7.32
C TYR A 23 8.97 -11.71 -7.00
N PRO A 24 8.37 -12.19 -5.89
CA PRO A 24 7.05 -11.73 -5.49
C PRO A 24 7.16 -10.26 -5.09
N TYR A 25 6.57 -9.38 -5.91
CA TYR A 25 6.48 -7.96 -5.62
C TYR A 25 5.28 -7.73 -4.69
N LYS A 26 5.54 -7.07 -3.56
CA LYS A 26 4.52 -6.66 -2.60
C LYS A 26 4.51 -5.14 -2.51
N ILE A 27 3.32 -4.55 -2.57
CA ILE A 27 3.17 -3.10 -2.46
C ILE A 27 2.59 -2.78 -1.09
N LEU A 28 3.29 -1.89 -0.38
CA LEU A 28 2.78 -1.22 0.80
C LEU A 28 2.47 0.23 0.43
N PHE A 29 1.32 0.72 0.82
CA PHE A 29 0.97 2.10 0.58
C PHE A 29 0.93 2.86 1.90
N CYS A 30 1.49 4.06 1.93
CA CYS A 30 1.52 4.89 3.12
C CYS A 30 1.05 6.30 2.77
N ASP A 31 -0.09 6.70 3.32
CA ASP A 31 -0.57 8.07 3.18
C ASP A 31 -0.36 8.84 4.48
N ARG A 32 0.04 10.11 4.35
CA ARG A 32 0.22 10.99 5.50
C ARG A 32 -0.99 11.92 5.58
N HIS A 33 -1.72 11.87 6.68
CA HIS A 33 -2.81 12.80 6.97
C HIS A 33 -2.31 13.93 7.90
N PRO A 34 -1.98 15.12 7.37
CA PRO A 34 -1.51 16.24 8.20
C PRO A 34 -2.60 16.78 9.13
N SER A 35 -3.87 16.51 8.80
CA SER A 35 -5.04 16.85 9.61
C SER A 35 -5.11 16.10 10.95
N GLY A 36 -4.35 15.01 11.10
CA GLY A 36 -4.42 14.14 12.26
C GLY A 36 -5.61 13.19 12.26
N ASN A 37 -6.45 13.20 11.23
CA ASN A 37 -7.57 12.27 11.11
C ASN A 37 -7.05 10.92 10.60
N LEU A 38 -7.22 9.86 11.38
CA LEU A 38 -6.86 8.50 10.97
C LEU A 38 -7.92 7.86 10.08
N ARG A 39 -9.15 8.40 10.05
CA ARG A 39 -10.21 7.79 9.25
C ARG A 39 -9.90 7.90 7.76
N PRO A 40 -9.92 6.78 7.02
CA PRO A 40 -9.78 6.82 5.59
C PRO A 40 -10.94 7.56 4.93
N SER A 41 -10.61 8.45 4.00
CA SER A 41 -11.58 9.11 3.14
C SER A 41 -12.13 8.14 2.09
N GLU A 42 -13.24 8.50 1.46
CA GLU A 42 -13.78 7.75 0.32
C GLU A 42 -12.79 7.70 -0.86
N ALA A 43 -11.96 8.74 -1.02
CA ALA A 43 -10.90 8.75 -2.02
C ALA A 43 -9.82 7.69 -1.72
N ASP A 44 -9.45 7.53 -0.45
CA ASP A 44 -8.46 6.53 -0.01
C ASP A 44 -8.97 5.11 -0.27
N LYS A 45 -10.25 4.85 0.04
CA LYS A 45 -10.91 3.56 -0.23
C LYS A 45 -10.96 3.25 -1.73
N LEU A 46 -11.36 4.23 -2.56
CA LEU A 46 -11.38 4.09 -4.01
C LEU A 46 -9.98 3.87 -4.59
N PHE A 47 -8.96 4.54 -4.05
CA PHE A 47 -7.58 4.35 -4.45
C PHE A 47 -7.09 2.93 -4.13
N VAL A 48 -7.27 2.46 -2.89
CA VAL A 48 -6.91 1.10 -2.49
C VAL A 48 -7.62 0.06 -3.33
N LYS A 49 -8.91 0.26 -3.65
CA LYS A 49 -9.68 -0.63 -4.52
C LYS A 49 -9.06 -0.73 -5.91
N LYS A 50 -8.78 0.40 -6.56
CA LYS A 50 -8.13 0.44 -7.88
C LYS A 50 -6.73 -0.16 -7.86
N LEU A 51 -5.97 0.07 -6.78
CA LEU A 51 -4.63 -0.48 -6.62
C LEU A 51 -4.66 -2.01 -6.47
N LYS A 52 -5.60 -2.54 -5.67
CA LYS A 52 -5.83 -3.98 -5.52
C LYS A 52 -6.28 -4.62 -6.83
N GLU A 53 -7.16 -3.96 -7.58
CA GLU A 53 -7.61 -4.42 -8.91
C GLU A 53 -6.46 -4.44 -9.93
N GLY A 54 -5.64 -3.39 -9.99
CA GLY A 54 -4.45 -3.33 -10.85
C GLY A 54 -3.35 -4.31 -10.46
N GLY A 55 -3.16 -4.53 -9.15
CA GLY A 55 -2.23 -5.52 -8.61
C GLY A 55 -2.57 -6.94 -9.05
N LYS A 56 -3.87 -7.31 -9.05
CA LYS A 56 -4.34 -8.61 -9.57
C LYS A 56 -3.96 -8.84 -11.03
N LEU A 57 -4.03 -7.81 -11.87
CA LEU A 57 -3.66 -7.91 -13.28
C LEU A 57 -2.15 -8.13 -13.48
N SER A 58 -1.33 -7.67 -12.53
CA SER A 58 0.13 -7.70 -12.61
C SER A 58 0.77 -8.79 -11.76
N ASP A 59 -0.03 -9.63 -11.09
CA ASP A 59 0.43 -10.61 -10.11
C ASP A 59 1.27 -9.96 -8.99
N ILE A 60 0.82 -8.78 -8.54
CA ILE A 60 1.42 -8.00 -7.46
C ILE A 60 0.43 -7.93 -6.31
N GLU A 61 0.87 -8.33 -5.13
CA GLU A 61 0.06 -8.31 -3.92
C GLU A 61 0.15 -6.92 -3.27
N VAL A 62 -1.00 -6.30 -3.02
CA VAL A 62 -1.08 -5.07 -2.20
C VAL A 62 -1.29 -5.50 -0.76
N CYS A 63 -0.24 -5.43 0.06
CA CYS A 63 -0.26 -5.96 1.41
C CYS A 63 -1.10 -5.09 2.36
N ASP A 64 -0.88 -3.78 2.35
CA ASP A 64 -1.58 -2.88 3.26
C ASP A 64 -1.55 -1.42 2.77
N HIS A 65 -2.49 -0.63 3.27
CA HIS A 65 -2.48 0.82 3.21
C HIS A 65 -2.44 1.39 4.63
N ILE A 66 -1.33 2.00 5.01
CA ILE A 66 -1.15 2.62 6.32
C ILE A 66 -1.42 4.13 6.21
N ILE A 67 -2.37 4.64 6.99
CA ILE A 67 -2.53 6.07 7.19
C ILE A 67 -1.70 6.48 8.41
N VAL A 68 -0.80 7.45 8.23
CA VAL A 68 0.10 7.93 9.28
C VAL A 68 -0.21 9.38 9.62
N THR A 69 -0.29 9.68 10.91
CA THR A 69 -0.39 11.03 11.48
C THR A 69 0.86 11.32 12.31
N ASN A 70 0.95 12.52 12.89
CA ASN A 70 2.11 12.88 13.73
C ASN A 70 2.28 12.04 15.00
N ARG A 71 1.22 11.39 15.49
CA ARG A 71 1.24 10.64 16.76
C ARG A 71 0.77 9.20 16.65
N ASN A 72 -0.04 8.89 15.64
CA ASN A 72 -0.71 7.60 15.50
C ASN A 72 -0.69 7.13 14.03
N TYR A 73 -0.99 5.86 13.81
CA TYR A 73 -1.23 5.30 12.49
C TYR A 73 -2.44 4.36 12.52
N VAL A 74 -3.04 4.09 11.37
CA VAL A 74 -4.04 3.03 11.19
C VAL A 74 -3.68 2.21 9.96
N SER A 75 -3.82 0.89 10.07
CA SER A 75 -3.72 -0.05 8.96
C SER A 75 -5.10 -0.24 8.35
N PHE A 76 -5.21 -0.14 7.02
CA PHE A 76 -6.43 -0.51 6.30
C PHE A 76 -6.71 -2.01 6.39
N ALA A 77 -5.68 -2.84 6.56
CA ALA A 77 -5.86 -4.28 6.75
C ALA A 77 -6.52 -4.60 8.09
N ASP A 78 -6.29 -3.78 9.13
CA ASP A 78 -6.87 -3.98 10.47
C ASP A 78 -8.32 -3.46 10.60
N GLU A 79 -8.83 -2.68 9.64
CA GLU A 79 -10.21 -2.16 9.62
C GLU A 79 -11.20 -3.07 8.86
N CYS A 80 -10.79 -4.23 8.34
CA CYS A 80 -11.61 -5.14 7.53
C CYS A 80 -11.82 -6.52 8.19
#